data_AF-A0A7S2RFW0-F1
#
_entry.id   AF-A0A7S2RFW0-F1
#
_cell.length_a   1.000
_cell.length_b   1.000
_cell.length_c   1.000
_cell.angle_alpha   90.00
_cell.angle_beta   90.00
_cell.angle_gamma   90.00
#
_symmetry.space_group_name_H-M   'P 1'
#
loop_
_entity.id
_entity.type
_entity.pdbx_description
1 polymer ?
#
loop_
_entity_poly.entity_id
_entity_poly.type
_entity_poly.pdbx_seq_one_letter_code
_entity_poly.pdbx_strand_id
1 'polypeptide(L)'
;FRGQGMRKSVEAVLHLARPKLVGRKLDQRSIDAFLIEEDQLPANVVLAVSMACSRAIAASEDVPLHETLAELAGVSDPCIPVPVVGMINGSSLAASPCPAREVAVAPLSSATPGDAIDAAYEFEHVLRSKLEQAGFHGVNVGKMGGLAPPMEAVDDALRYMVLAKQESGIEVINFGIDAGAELLADTQDPLSLEGEGGVGGDGGGGEAGSPGGGEAGAGEGGEAAALGQDGGELEPSEQATLYD
;
A
#
# COMPACT_ATOMS: atom_id res chain seq x y z
N PHE A 1 -12.25 16.94 -9.72
CA PHE A 1 -11.88 16.42 -8.39
C PHE A 1 -12.89 15.46 -7.76
N ARG A 2 -14.05 15.12 -8.36
CA ARG A 2 -15.01 14.13 -7.79
C ARG A 2 -15.31 14.34 -6.28
N GLY A 3 -15.51 15.60 -5.86
CA GLY A 3 -15.70 15.96 -4.44
C GLY A 3 -14.42 16.04 -3.59
N GLN A 4 -13.29 15.50 -4.04
CA GLN A 4 -12.00 15.45 -3.31
C GLN A 4 -11.14 16.70 -3.52
N GLY A 5 -11.76 17.85 -3.76
CA GLY A 5 -11.03 19.11 -3.94
C GLY A 5 -10.57 19.70 -2.61
N MET A 6 -9.33 20.15 -2.51
CA MET A 6 -8.74 20.68 -1.27
C MET A 6 -8.81 22.21 -1.12
N ARG A 7 -9.72 22.89 -1.83
CA ARG A 7 -9.79 24.37 -1.84
C ARG A 7 -10.02 24.97 -0.44
N LYS A 8 -10.87 24.35 0.37
CA LYS A 8 -11.11 24.79 1.75
C LYS A 8 -9.86 24.72 2.63
N SER A 9 -9.04 23.68 2.46
CA SER A 9 -7.76 23.57 3.15
C SER A 9 -6.80 24.69 2.73
N VAL A 10 -6.75 25.01 1.44
CA VAL A 10 -5.93 26.13 0.94
C VAL A 10 -6.42 27.47 1.49
N GLU A 11 -7.73 27.70 1.54
CA GLU A 11 -8.32 28.89 2.14
C GLU A 11 -7.99 28.98 3.65
N ALA A 12 -8.04 27.87 4.38
CA ALA A 12 -7.64 27.81 5.78
C ALA A 12 -6.16 28.17 5.99
N VAL A 13 -5.26 27.71 5.11
CA VAL A 13 -3.85 28.16 5.14
C VAL A 13 -3.75 29.67 4.97
N LEU A 14 -4.42 30.23 3.96
CA LEU A 14 -4.31 31.65 3.58
C LEU A 14 -4.94 32.59 4.60
N HIS A 15 -6.08 32.20 5.17
CA HIS A 15 -6.93 33.09 5.98
C HIS A 15 -6.89 32.81 7.48
N LEU A 16 -6.52 31.59 7.90
CA LEU A 16 -6.43 31.23 9.32
C LEU A 16 -4.98 31.12 9.78
N ALA A 17 -4.18 30.25 9.14
CA ALA A 17 -2.80 30.00 9.57
C ALA A 17 -1.86 31.17 9.26
N ARG A 18 -1.82 31.64 8.01
CA ARG A 18 -0.87 32.67 7.56
C ARG A 18 -0.88 33.96 8.41
N PRO A 19 -2.04 34.59 8.72
CA PRO A 19 -2.05 35.84 9.48
C PRO A 19 -1.44 35.73 10.88
N LYS A 20 -1.41 34.51 11.45
CA LYS A 20 -0.88 34.24 12.79
C LYS A 20 0.61 33.87 12.78
N LEU A 21 1.11 33.38 11.64
CA LEU A 21 2.50 32.95 11.48
C LEU A 21 3.42 34.04 10.91
N VAL A 22 2.90 34.95 10.08
CA VAL A 22 3.70 36.04 9.51
C VAL A 22 4.22 36.96 10.62
N GLY A 23 5.54 37.18 10.63
CA GLY A 23 6.22 38.00 11.64
C GLY A 23 6.47 37.29 12.97
N ARG A 24 6.02 36.04 13.12
CA ARG A 24 6.34 35.22 14.29
C ARG A 24 7.78 34.71 14.19
N LYS A 25 8.43 34.53 15.34
CA LYS A 25 9.70 33.81 15.40
C LYS A 25 9.49 32.39 14.86
N LEU A 26 10.43 31.94 14.03
CA LEU A 26 10.43 30.60 13.47
C LEU A 26 10.90 29.61 14.55
N ASP A 27 9.95 29.14 15.37
CA ASP A 27 10.16 28.18 16.44
C ASP A 27 9.13 27.05 16.29
N GLN A 28 9.60 25.84 15.94
CA GLN A 28 8.73 24.75 15.54
C GLN A 28 7.71 24.38 16.62
N ARG A 29 8.15 24.21 17.87
CA ARG A 29 7.28 23.78 18.98
C ARG A 29 6.18 24.80 19.27
N SER A 30 6.54 26.09 19.28
CA SER A 30 5.59 27.18 19.46
C SER A 30 4.61 27.31 18.29
N ILE A 31 5.06 27.03 17.06
CA ILE A 31 4.22 26.99 15.85
C ILE A 31 3.23 25.82 15.93
N ASP A 32 3.70 24.61 16.20
CA ASP A 32 2.83 23.42 16.27
C ASP A 32 1.82 23.52 17.40
N ALA A 33 2.20 24.05 18.57
CA ALA A 33 1.27 24.31 19.67
C ALA A 33 0.12 25.23 19.21
N PHE A 34 0.44 26.31 18.49
CA PHE A 34 -0.58 27.20 17.92
C PHE A 34 -1.46 26.48 16.88
N LEU A 35 -0.86 25.67 16.00
CA LEU A 35 -1.61 24.94 14.97
C LEU A 35 -2.57 23.91 15.58
N ILE A 36 -2.20 23.29 16.70
CA ILE A 36 -3.02 22.33 17.43
C ILE A 36 -4.14 23.02 18.22
N GLU A 37 -3.86 24.19 18.81
CA GLU A 37 -4.87 24.96 19.56
C GLU A 37 -5.96 25.57 18.67
N GLU A 38 -5.69 25.76 17.37
CA GLU A 38 -6.69 26.25 16.43
C GLU A 38 -7.54 25.10 15.88
N ASP A 39 -8.61 24.77 16.61
CA ASP A 39 -9.60 23.72 16.28
C ASP A 39 -10.23 23.86 14.88
N GLN A 40 -10.13 25.03 14.25
CA GLN A 40 -10.66 25.29 12.91
C GLN A 40 -9.73 24.83 11.78
N LEU A 41 -8.47 24.46 12.07
CA LEU A 41 -7.54 23.99 11.06
C LEU A 41 -7.76 22.50 10.77
N PRO A 42 -8.02 22.12 9.50
CA PRO A 42 -8.03 20.72 9.12
C PRO A 42 -6.66 20.05 9.35
N ALA A 43 -6.64 18.77 9.71
CA ALA A 43 -5.41 18.04 9.99
C ALA A 43 -4.38 18.09 8.85
N ASN A 44 -4.83 18.05 7.59
CA ASN A 44 -3.94 18.18 6.43
C ASN A 44 -3.28 19.57 6.33
N VAL A 45 -3.94 20.61 6.81
CA VAL A 45 -3.39 21.97 6.90
C VAL A 45 -2.37 22.07 8.02
N VAL A 46 -2.70 21.53 9.20
CA VAL A 46 -1.77 21.48 10.34
C VAL A 46 -0.45 20.81 9.92
N LEU A 47 -0.52 19.61 9.34
CA LEU A 47 0.66 18.88 8.89
C LEU A 47 1.43 19.64 7.80
N ALA A 48 0.74 20.17 6.79
CA ALA A 48 1.39 20.87 5.68
C ALA A 48 2.14 22.12 6.15
N VAL A 49 1.53 22.91 7.03
CA VAL A 49 2.14 24.12 7.59
C VAL A 49 3.29 23.78 8.52
N SER A 50 3.10 22.79 9.41
CA SER A 50 4.15 22.30 10.32
C SER A 50 5.41 21.88 9.57
N MET A 51 5.26 21.03 8.54
CA MET A 51 6.37 20.56 7.70
C MET A 51 7.02 21.68 6.89
N ALA A 52 6.24 22.65 6.40
CA ALA A 52 6.78 23.81 5.70
C ALA A 52 7.62 24.69 6.62
N CYS A 53 7.19 24.86 7.88
CA CYS A 53 7.96 25.57 8.89
C CYS A 53 9.27 24.84 9.22
N SER A 54 9.26 23.52 9.39
CA SER A 54 10.51 22.76 9.65
C SER A 54 11.51 22.88 8.51
N ARG A 55 11.02 22.86 7.26
CA ARG A 55 11.85 23.10 6.07
C ARG A 55 12.40 24.52 6.02
N ALA A 56 11.62 25.51 6.43
CA ALA A 56 12.07 26.89 6.50
C ALA A 56 13.13 27.09 7.59
N ILE A 57 13.03 26.39 8.73
CA ILE A 57 14.05 26.39 9.79
C ILE A 57 15.36 25.86 9.22
N ALA A 58 15.33 24.64 8.67
CA ALA A 58 16.49 23.99 8.07
C ALA A 58 17.15 24.88 7.00
N ALA A 59 16.35 25.48 6.11
CA ALA A 59 16.85 26.40 5.09
C ALA A 59 17.42 27.70 5.66
N SER A 60 16.89 28.21 6.78
CA SER A 60 17.41 29.43 7.42
C SER A 60 18.73 29.20 8.16
N GLU A 61 19.01 27.95 8.52
CA GLU A 61 20.22 27.50 9.21
C GLU A 61 21.26 26.89 8.23
N ASP A 62 20.92 26.80 6.94
CA ASP A 62 21.72 26.17 5.88
C ASP A 62 22.08 24.70 6.18
N VAL A 63 21.13 23.97 6.79
CA VAL A 63 21.27 22.54 7.10
C VAL A 63 20.24 21.69 6.35
N PRO A 64 20.53 20.42 6.08
CA PRO A 64 19.55 19.47 5.60
C PRO A 64 18.37 19.31 6.58
N LEU A 65 17.15 19.11 6.06
CA LEU A 65 15.94 18.94 6.89
C LEU A 65 16.08 17.84 7.96
N HIS A 66 16.78 16.75 7.66
CA HIS A 66 16.89 15.63 8.60
C HIS A 66 17.67 16.01 9.88
N GLU A 67 18.61 16.97 9.81
CA GLU A 67 19.34 17.46 10.98
C GLU A 67 18.41 18.25 11.89
N THR A 68 17.64 19.19 11.34
CA THR A 68 16.60 19.92 12.09
C THR A 68 15.58 18.97 12.72
N LEU A 69 15.14 17.94 12.00
CA LEU A 69 14.21 16.94 12.54
C LEU A 69 14.84 16.12 13.67
N ALA A 70 16.11 15.73 13.54
CA ALA A 70 16.84 15.01 14.59
C ALA A 70 16.96 15.85 15.87
N GLU A 71 17.31 17.13 15.73
CA GLU A 71 17.37 18.07 16.86
C GLU A 71 16.01 18.25 17.55
N LEU A 72 14.95 18.45 16.77
CA LEU A 72 13.59 18.60 17.29
C LEU A 72 13.12 17.36 18.06
N ALA A 73 13.47 16.17 17.54
CA ALA A 73 13.18 14.87 18.13
C ALA A 73 14.10 14.51 19.31
N GLY A 74 15.19 15.26 19.54
CA GLY A 74 16.18 14.93 20.56
C GLY A 74 17.01 13.68 20.22
N VAL A 75 17.20 13.39 18.94
CA VAL A 75 17.97 12.24 18.43
C VAL A 75 19.40 12.70 18.11
N SER A 76 20.39 12.18 18.84
CA SER A 76 21.79 12.56 18.67
C SER A 76 22.55 11.71 17.62
N ASP A 77 22.00 10.55 17.26
CA ASP A 77 22.62 9.61 16.31
C ASP A 77 21.52 9.09 15.36
N PRO A 78 21.18 9.85 14.31
CA PRO A 78 20.15 9.44 13.36
C PRO A 78 20.65 8.26 12.51
N CYS A 79 19.77 7.28 12.28
CA CYS A 79 20.04 6.16 11.39
C CYS A 79 19.15 6.22 10.15
N ILE A 80 19.60 5.58 9.07
CA ILE A 80 18.78 5.39 7.88
C ILE A 80 17.96 4.10 8.09
N PRO A 81 16.63 4.14 7.94
CA PRO A 81 15.81 2.94 8.12
C PRO A 81 16.05 1.91 7.02
N VAL A 82 15.89 0.63 7.36
CA VAL A 82 15.79 -0.45 6.37
C VAL A 82 14.51 -0.22 5.56
N PRO A 83 14.58 -0.21 4.21
CA PRO A 83 13.38 -0.09 3.40
C PRO A 83 12.53 -1.36 3.50
N VAL A 84 11.24 -1.18 3.78
CA VAL A 84 10.22 -2.21 3.64
C VAL A 84 9.48 -1.93 2.35
N VAL A 85 9.63 -2.79 1.35
CA VAL A 85 9.14 -2.57 -0.01
C VAL A 85 8.02 -3.56 -0.33
N GLY A 86 6.84 -3.03 -0.65
CA GLY A 86 5.69 -3.81 -1.09
C GLY A 86 5.94 -4.56 -2.38
N MET A 87 5.78 -5.89 -2.33
CA MET A 87 5.97 -6.78 -3.48
C MET A 87 4.65 -7.24 -4.07
N ILE A 88 3.69 -7.62 -3.23
CA ILE A 88 2.34 -8.03 -3.65
C ILE A 88 1.32 -7.11 -2.97
N ASN A 89 0.37 -6.60 -3.74
CA ASN A 89 -0.73 -5.77 -3.28
C ASN A 89 -2.06 -6.49 -3.53
N GLY A 90 -2.88 -6.56 -2.49
CA GLY A 90 -4.24 -7.11 -2.51
C GLY A 90 -5.27 -6.14 -1.94
N SER A 91 -6.50 -6.63 -1.78
CA SER A 91 -7.58 -5.93 -1.08
C SER A 91 -7.72 -4.46 -1.52
N SER A 92 -7.74 -3.50 -0.59
CA SER A 92 -7.96 -2.07 -0.90
C SER A 92 -6.86 -1.42 -1.76
N LEU A 93 -5.70 -2.05 -1.91
CA LEU A 93 -4.58 -1.54 -2.70
C LEU A 93 -4.56 -2.02 -4.15
N ALA A 94 -5.33 -3.06 -4.52
CA ALA A 94 -5.35 -3.56 -5.88
C ALA A 94 -6.67 -4.24 -6.24
N ALA A 95 -6.97 -4.35 -7.54
CA ALA A 95 -8.06 -5.22 -8.02
C ALA A 95 -7.60 -6.69 -8.03
N SER A 96 -7.11 -7.18 -6.90
CA SER A 96 -6.67 -8.56 -6.66
C SER A 96 -7.51 -9.13 -5.52
N PRO A 97 -7.94 -10.41 -5.60
CA PRO A 97 -8.69 -11.06 -4.53
C PRO A 97 -7.82 -11.40 -3.30
N CYS A 98 -6.53 -11.07 -3.32
CA CYS A 98 -5.61 -11.40 -2.23
C CYS A 98 -6.09 -10.71 -0.93
N PRO A 99 -6.32 -11.47 0.17
CA PRO A 99 -6.85 -10.91 1.40
C PRO A 99 -5.89 -9.94 2.09
N ALA A 100 -4.58 -10.20 2.00
CA ALA A 100 -3.57 -9.29 2.54
C ALA A 100 -3.54 -8.00 1.71
N ARG A 101 -3.48 -6.86 2.41
CA ARG A 101 -3.33 -5.57 1.75
C ARG A 101 -1.97 -5.45 1.07
N GLU A 102 -0.93 -5.88 1.77
CA GLU A 102 0.45 -5.83 1.28
C GLU A 102 1.27 -6.99 1.81
N VAL A 103 2.05 -7.63 0.93
CA VAL A 103 3.17 -8.51 1.29
C VAL A 103 4.44 -7.84 0.80
N ALA A 104 5.36 -7.59 1.72
CA ALA A 104 6.54 -6.75 1.51
C ALA A 104 7.83 -7.52 1.85
N VAL A 105 8.96 -6.97 1.42
CA VAL A 105 10.30 -7.44 1.80
C VAL A 105 11.09 -6.37 2.53
N ALA A 106 11.98 -6.82 3.41
CA ALA A 106 13.02 -6.02 4.05
C ALA A 106 14.40 -6.67 3.77
N PRO A 107 15.21 -6.08 2.87
CA PRO A 107 16.57 -6.57 2.58
C PRO A 107 17.53 -6.16 3.71
N LEU A 108 17.94 -7.12 4.55
CA LEU A 108 18.72 -6.87 5.77
C LEU A 108 20.23 -7.07 5.58
N SER A 109 20.65 -7.80 4.55
CA SER A 109 22.07 -8.04 4.25
C SER A 109 22.74 -6.90 3.45
N SER A 110 22.00 -5.86 3.09
CA SER A 110 22.50 -4.75 2.26
C SER A 110 23.41 -3.82 3.06
N ALA A 111 24.55 -3.41 2.47
CA ALA A 111 25.54 -2.56 3.12
C ALA A 111 25.10 -1.09 3.20
N THR A 112 24.33 -0.64 2.21
CA THR A 112 23.78 0.72 2.16
C THR A 112 22.26 0.69 1.89
N PRO A 113 21.55 1.78 2.19
CA PRO A 113 20.14 1.92 1.81
C PRO A 113 19.92 1.84 0.29
N GLY A 114 20.89 2.28 -0.52
CA GLY A 114 20.87 2.12 -1.97
C GLY A 114 20.91 0.65 -2.37
N ASP A 115 21.84 -0.11 -1.81
CA ASP A 115 21.93 -1.56 -2.05
C ASP A 115 20.68 -2.31 -1.58
N ALA A 116 19.98 -1.80 -0.54
CA ALA A 116 18.71 -2.36 -0.09
C ALA A 116 17.59 -2.10 -1.10
N ILE A 117 17.54 -0.91 -1.70
CA ILE A 117 16.57 -0.60 -2.76
C ILE A 117 16.86 -1.44 -4.01
N ASP A 118 18.13 -1.56 -4.41
CA ASP A 118 18.53 -2.37 -5.56
C ASP A 118 18.19 -3.85 -5.33
N ALA A 119 18.45 -4.39 -4.14
CA ALA A 119 18.07 -5.76 -3.78
C ALA A 119 16.55 -5.97 -3.82
N ALA A 120 15.75 -5.02 -3.33
CA ALA A 120 14.29 -5.10 -3.43
C ALA A 120 13.82 -5.05 -4.89
N TYR A 121 14.43 -4.21 -5.73
CA TYR A 121 14.13 -4.13 -7.16
C TYR A 121 14.43 -5.43 -7.90
N GLU A 122 15.59 -6.03 -7.66
CA GLU A 122 15.95 -7.34 -8.25
C GLU A 122 15.01 -8.45 -7.77
N PHE A 123 14.65 -8.44 -6.47
CA PHE A 123 13.66 -9.38 -5.93
C PHE A 123 12.31 -9.27 -6.64
N GLU A 124 11.83 -8.06 -6.93
CA GLU A 124 10.58 -7.83 -7.67
C GLU A 124 10.64 -8.42 -9.09
N HIS A 125 11.76 -8.30 -9.80
CA HIS A 125 11.93 -8.85 -11.14
C HIS A 125 11.91 -10.38 -11.14
N VAL A 126 12.59 -10.99 -10.16
CA VAL A 126 12.57 -12.44 -9.96
C VAL A 126 11.15 -12.91 -9.62
N LEU A 127 10.47 -12.21 -8.70
CA LEU A 127 9.09 -12.50 -8.33
C LEU A 127 8.16 -12.43 -9.54
N ARG A 128 8.26 -11.37 -10.35
CA ARG A 128 7.50 -11.24 -11.59
C ARG A 128 7.73 -12.43 -12.52
N SER A 129 8.98 -12.84 -12.71
CA SER A 129 9.30 -14.02 -13.54
C SER A 129 8.68 -15.31 -12.98
N LYS A 130 8.72 -15.52 -11.66
CA LYS A 130 8.08 -16.68 -11.01
C LYS A 130 6.57 -16.70 -11.22
N LEU A 131 5.92 -15.54 -11.10
CA LEU A 131 4.48 -15.41 -11.35
C LEU A 131 4.14 -15.71 -12.82
N GLU A 132 4.90 -15.19 -13.76
CA GLU A 132 4.70 -15.47 -15.19
C GLU A 132 4.91 -16.95 -15.53
N GLN A 133 5.92 -17.60 -14.94
CA GLN A 133 6.16 -19.04 -15.09
C GLN A 133 5.01 -19.89 -14.53
N ALA A 134 4.32 -19.39 -13.50
CA ALA A 134 3.15 -20.02 -12.91
C ALA A 134 1.84 -19.70 -13.65
N GLY A 135 1.89 -18.99 -14.79
CA GLY A 135 0.73 -18.69 -15.63
C GLY A 135 0.01 -17.38 -15.27
N PHE A 136 0.51 -16.62 -14.29
CA PHE A 136 0.01 -15.27 -14.02
C PHE A 136 0.60 -14.29 -15.04
N HIS A 137 0.01 -14.24 -16.23
CA HIS A 137 0.44 -13.32 -17.29
C HIS A 137 -0.22 -11.94 -17.13
N GLY A 138 0.54 -10.88 -17.43
CA GLY A 138 0.02 -9.51 -17.43
C GLY A 138 -0.33 -8.97 -16.04
N VAL A 139 0.46 -9.34 -15.02
CA VAL A 139 0.25 -8.88 -13.64
C VAL A 139 0.33 -7.36 -13.58
N ASN A 140 -0.79 -6.75 -13.21
CA ASN A 140 -0.89 -5.31 -13.01
C ASN A 140 -0.16 -4.86 -11.74
N VAL A 141 0.10 -3.56 -11.62
CA VAL A 141 0.60 -2.95 -10.39
C VAL A 141 -0.55 -2.34 -9.61
N GLY A 142 -0.52 -2.51 -8.29
CA GLY A 142 -1.45 -1.89 -7.34
C GLY A 142 -1.19 -0.40 -7.14
N LYS A 143 -1.99 0.22 -6.27
CA LYS A 143 -1.91 1.66 -5.94
C LYS A 143 -0.57 2.07 -5.34
N MET A 144 0.13 1.14 -4.69
CA MET A 144 1.44 1.36 -4.04
C MET A 144 2.62 0.85 -4.88
N GLY A 145 2.36 0.35 -6.09
CA GLY A 145 3.39 -0.12 -7.02
C GLY A 145 3.76 -1.60 -6.90
N GLY A 146 3.24 -2.32 -5.89
CA GLY A 146 3.41 -3.77 -5.79
C GLY A 146 2.60 -4.53 -6.85
N LEU A 147 2.99 -5.77 -7.14
CA LEU A 147 2.31 -6.66 -8.09
C LEU A 147 0.91 -7.03 -7.58
N ALA A 148 -0.06 -7.13 -8.48
CA ALA A 148 -1.44 -7.48 -8.15
C ALA A 148 -1.88 -8.78 -8.87
N PRO A 149 -1.25 -9.93 -8.60
CA PRO A 149 -1.67 -11.19 -9.18
C PRO A 149 -3.05 -11.60 -8.64
N PRO A 150 -3.87 -12.32 -9.43
CA PRO A 150 -5.18 -12.80 -8.99
C PRO A 150 -5.03 -14.02 -8.04
N MET A 151 -4.59 -13.79 -6.81
CA MET A 151 -4.43 -14.82 -5.78
C MET A 151 -5.53 -14.71 -4.74
N GLU A 152 -6.08 -15.83 -4.29
CA GLU A 152 -7.18 -15.84 -3.31
C GLU A 152 -6.70 -16.11 -1.87
N ALA A 153 -5.46 -16.60 -1.71
CA ALA A 153 -4.87 -16.91 -0.41
C ALA A 153 -3.56 -16.14 -0.18
N VAL A 154 -3.34 -15.73 1.07
CA VAL A 154 -2.05 -15.13 1.50
C VAL A 154 -0.91 -16.15 1.39
N ASP A 155 -1.22 -17.43 1.63
CA ASP A 155 -0.27 -18.53 1.52
C ASP A 155 0.30 -18.67 0.11
N ASP A 156 -0.50 -18.43 -0.93
CA ASP A 156 -0.03 -18.41 -2.32
C ASP A 156 0.95 -17.26 -2.54
N ALA A 157 0.61 -16.06 -2.06
CA ALA A 157 1.50 -14.91 -2.14
C ALA A 157 2.85 -15.22 -1.47
N LEU A 158 2.83 -15.72 -0.23
CA LEU A 158 4.03 -16.10 0.51
C LEU A 158 4.82 -17.22 -0.17
N ARG A 159 4.16 -18.21 -0.78
CA ARG A 159 4.81 -19.26 -1.56
C ARG A 159 5.65 -18.67 -2.69
N TYR A 160 5.11 -17.73 -3.47
CA TYR A 160 5.89 -17.08 -4.54
C TYR A 160 6.98 -16.16 -4.01
N MET A 161 6.78 -15.52 -2.85
CA MET A 161 7.85 -14.76 -2.17
C MET A 161 9.03 -15.69 -1.80
N VAL A 162 8.75 -16.87 -1.27
CA VAL A 162 9.78 -17.87 -0.95
C VAL A 162 10.50 -18.36 -2.20
N LEU A 163 9.77 -18.68 -3.28
CA LEU A 163 10.35 -19.08 -4.55
C LEU A 163 11.24 -17.98 -5.16
N ALA A 164 10.83 -16.72 -5.05
CA ALA A 164 11.61 -15.59 -5.49
C ALA A 164 12.88 -15.39 -4.65
N LYS A 165 12.79 -15.54 -3.32
CA LYS A 165 13.94 -15.52 -2.40
C LYS A 165 14.98 -16.57 -2.76
N GLN A 166 14.55 -17.78 -3.12
CA GLN A 166 15.45 -18.88 -3.49
C GLN A 166 16.23 -18.60 -4.79
N GLU A 167 15.66 -17.84 -5.73
CA GLU A 167 16.31 -17.52 -7.01
C GLU A 167 17.04 -16.18 -7.00
N SER A 168 16.66 -15.23 -6.14
CA SER A 168 17.25 -13.87 -6.13
C SER A 168 18.70 -13.82 -5.67
N GLY A 169 19.17 -14.83 -4.93
CA GLY A 169 20.53 -14.87 -4.39
C GLY A 169 20.81 -13.84 -3.29
N ILE A 170 19.77 -13.21 -2.74
CA ILE A 170 19.87 -12.25 -1.63
C ILE A 170 20.05 -13.03 -0.32
N GLU A 171 21.13 -12.74 0.41
CA GLU A 171 21.54 -13.50 1.60
C GLU A 171 20.51 -13.41 2.75
N VAL A 172 20.14 -12.19 3.16
CA VAL A 172 19.17 -11.99 4.24
C VAL A 172 18.06 -11.05 3.79
N ILE A 173 16.87 -11.63 3.60
CA ILE A 173 15.63 -10.91 3.29
C ILE A 173 14.48 -11.47 4.14
N ASN A 174 13.78 -10.55 4.80
CA ASN A 174 12.62 -10.84 5.64
C ASN A 174 11.33 -10.40 4.94
N PHE A 175 10.22 -11.05 5.28
CA PHE A 175 8.91 -10.68 4.78
C PHE A 175 8.11 -9.90 5.83
N GLY A 176 7.32 -8.95 5.37
CA GLY A 176 6.34 -8.20 6.17
C GLY A 176 4.96 -8.33 5.54
N ILE A 177 3.91 -8.30 6.37
CA ILE A 177 2.53 -8.38 5.90
C ILE A 177 1.72 -7.26 6.55
N ASP A 178 1.10 -6.42 5.74
CA ASP A 178 -0.05 -5.62 6.17
C ASP A 178 -1.31 -6.41 5.84
N ALA A 179 -1.94 -6.95 6.88
CA ALA A 179 -3.19 -7.71 6.75
C ALA A 179 -4.37 -6.81 6.36
N GLY A 180 -4.35 -5.54 6.74
CA GLY A 180 -5.49 -4.65 6.56
C GLY A 180 -6.79 -5.14 7.18
N ALA A 181 -6.69 -5.81 8.33
CA ALA A 181 -7.77 -6.55 8.98
C ALA A 181 -9.00 -5.72 9.36
N GLU A 182 -8.90 -4.39 9.39
CA GLU A 182 -10.07 -3.52 9.55
C GLU A 182 -11.10 -3.67 8.43
N LEU A 183 -10.68 -4.17 7.26
CA LEU A 183 -11.57 -4.49 6.13
C LEU A 183 -12.25 -5.85 6.30
N LEU A 184 -11.81 -6.66 7.27
CA LEU A 184 -12.37 -7.96 7.63
C LEU A 184 -13.28 -7.88 8.87
N ALA A 185 -13.40 -6.71 9.50
CA ALA A 185 -14.09 -6.58 10.78
C ALA A 185 -15.62 -6.78 10.71
N ASP A 186 -16.22 -6.60 9.53
CA ASP A 186 -17.66 -6.72 9.30
C ASP A 186 -18.07 -8.07 8.66
N THR A 187 -17.13 -9.01 8.45
CA THR A 187 -17.46 -10.34 7.93
C THR A 187 -18.08 -11.22 9.03
N GLN A 188 -18.96 -12.15 8.64
CA GLN A 188 -19.63 -13.06 9.59
C GLN A 188 -18.63 -13.94 10.38
N ASP A 189 -17.42 -14.09 9.86
CA ASP A 189 -16.26 -14.62 10.54
C ASP A 189 -15.05 -13.68 10.30
N PRO A 190 -14.69 -12.81 11.27
CA PRO A 190 -13.59 -11.85 11.11
C PRO A 190 -12.20 -12.49 10.99
N LEU A 191 -12.11 -13.83 11.13
CA LEU A 191 -10.89 -14.62 10.89
C LEU A 191 -10.99 -15.49 9.63
N SER A 192 -12.15 -15.54 8.95
CA SER A 192 -12.24 -16.20 7.66
C SER A 192 -11.54 -15.33 6.61
N LEU A 193 -10.43 -15.82 6.07
CA LEU A 193 -9.66 -15.16 5.00
C LEU A 193 -10.30 -15.34 3.62
N GLU A 194 -11.57 -15.79 3.55
CA GLU A 194 -12.27 -15.96 2.28
C GLU A 194 -12.51 -14.59 1.65
N GLY A 195 -11.80 -14.32 0.56
CA GLY A 195 -11.94 -13.07 -0.18
C GLY A 195 -13.36 -12.93 -0.71
N GLU A 196 -14.11 -11.94 -0.23
CA GLU A 196 -15.37 -11.58 -0.89
C GLU A 196 -15.05 -10.95 -2.24
N GLY A 197 -15.03 -11.81 -3.27
CA GLY A 197 -15.12 -11.41 -4.67
C GLY A 197 -16.44 -10.68 -4.89
N GLY A 198 -16.41 -9.35 -4.85
CA GLY A 198 -17.60 -8.54 -5.08
C GLY A 198 -17.28 -7.11 -5.46
N VAL A 199 -17.10 -6.85 -6.75
CA VAL A 199 -17.27 -5.50 -7.29
C VAL A 199 -18.74 -5.10 -7.09
N GLY A 200 -19.03 -4.44 -5.97
CA GLY A 200 -20.29 -3.75 -5.74
C GLY A 200 -20.40 -2.56 -6.71
N GLY A 201 -21.00 -2.80 -7.87
CA GLY A 201 -21.52 -1.73 -8.70
C GLY A 201 -22.63 -1.02 -7.94
N ASP A 202 -22.42 0.25 -7.61
CA ASP A 202 -23.43 1.13 -7.03
C ASP A 202 -24.58 1.34 -8.04
N GLY A 203 -25.58 0.47 -7.95
CA GLY A 203 -26.83 0.56 -8.68
C GLY A 203 -27.72 1.63 -8.06
N GLY A 204 -27.61 2.86 -8.59
CA GLY A 204 -28.55 3.93 -8.29
C GLY A 204 -29.99 3.50 -8.58
N GLY A 205 -30.83 3.54 -7.54
CA GLY A 205 -32.26 3.29 -7.63
C GLY A 205 -32.95 4.31 -8.54
N GLY A 206 -33.53 3.81 -9.63
CA GLY A 206 -34.43 4.53 -10.52
C GLY A 206 -35.66 3.66 -10.76
N GLU A 207 -36.83 4.23 -10.50
CA GLU A 207 -38.15 3.61 -10.46
C GLU A 207 -38.53 2.82 -11.73
N ALA A 208 -39.13 1.64 -11.53
CA ALA A 208 -39.67 0.81 -12.60
C ALA A 208 -41.04 1.33 -13.08
N GLY A 209 -41.09 1.80 -14.32
CA GLY A 209 -42.30 1.82 -15.13
C GLY A 209 -42.30 0.61 -16.09
N SER A 210 -43.37 -0.17 -16.08
CA SER A 210 -43.73 -1.13 -17.15
C SER A 210 -44.97 -0.58 -17.89
N PRO A 211 -45.36 -1.06 -19.10
CA PRO A 211 -44.91 -2.27 -19.81
C PRO A 211 -44.68 -2.10 -21.34
N GLY A 212 -44.15 -3.13 -21.99
CA GLY A 212 -44.18 -3.27 -23.45
C GLY A 212 -43.52 -4.57 -23.92
N GLY A 213 -44.29 -5.45 -24.58
CA GLY A 213 -43.91 -6.82 -24.93
C GLY A 213 -42.94 -6.98 -26.10
N GLY A 214 -42.41 -8.18 -26.23
CA GLY A 214 -41.57 -8.61 -27.36
C GLY A 214 -41.05 -10.03 -27.14
N GLU A 215 -41.31 -10.89 -28.11
CA GLU A 215 -41.19 -12.35 -28.08
C GLU A 215 -39.75 -12.91 -28.10
N ALA A 216 -39.69 -14.20 -27.79
CA ALA A 216 -38.58 -15.15 -27.79
C ALA A 216 -37.56 -15.06 -28.94
N GLY A 217 -36.30 -15.35 -28.60
CA GLY A 217 -35.26 -15.77 -29.52
C GLY A 217 -34.19 -16.57 -28.76
N ALA A 218 -34.18 -17.89 -28.97
CA ALA A 218 -33.14 -18.79 -28.47
C ALA A 218 -31.83 -18.61 -29.25
N GLY A 219 -30.69 -18.64 -28.56
CA GLY A 219 -29.36 -18.53 -29.16
C GLY A 219 -28.27 -19.10 -28.25
N GLU A 220 -27.96 -20.36 -28.53
CA GLU A 220 -26.71 -21.14 -28.36
C GLU A 220 -25.64 -20.71 -27.34
N GLY A 221 -25.27 -21.68 -26.49
CA GLY A 221 -24.21 -21.60 -25.49
C GLY A 221 -22.79 -21.60 -26.04
N GLY A 222 -21.92 -20.87 -25.33
CA GLY A 222 -20.47 -21.03 -25.38
C GLY A 222 -19.98 -21.58 -24.04
N GLU A 223 -19.39 -22.78 -24.06
CA GLU A 223 -18.67 -23.39 -22.95
C GLU A 223 -17.48 -22.51 -22.53
N ALA A 224 -17.46 -22.09 -21.28
CA ALA A 224 -16.25 -21.62 -20.62
C ALA A 224 -15.49 -22.86 -20.11
N ALA A 225 -14.30 -23.08 -20.64
CA ALA A 225 -13.42 -24.18 -20.29
C ALA A 225 -13.03 -24.12 -18.81
N ALA A 226 -13.31 -25.20 -18.08
CA ALA A 226 -12.79 -25.45 -16.74
C ALA A 226 -11.26 -25.63 -16.84
N LEU A 227 -10.50 -24.73 -16.24
CA LEU A 227 -9.08 -24.94 -15.99
C LEU A 227 -8.95 -25.91 -14.80
N GLY A 228 -8.29 -27.03 -15.06
CA GLY A 228 -8.15 -28.14 -14.13
C GLY A 228 -7.33 -27.76 -12.90
N GLN A 229 -7.82 -28.21 -11.75
CA GLN A 229 -7.06 -28.36 -10.53
C GLN A 229 -6.03 -29.48 -10.74
N ASP A 230 -4.81 -29.13 -11.10
CA ASP A 230 -3.64 -30.00 -10.96
C ASP A 230 -2.64 -29.27 -10.05
N GLY A 231 -3.00 -29.21 -8.77
CA GLY A 231 -2.06 -28.86 -7.71
C GLY A 231 -1.14 -30.05 -7.49
N GLY A 232 0.03 -30.04 -8.11
CA GLY A 232 1.09 -30.99 -7.78
C GLY A 232 1.47 -30.84 -6.31
N GLU A 233 1.20 -31.86 -5.49
CA GLU A 233 1.74 -31.99 -4.14
C GLU A 233 3.27 -31.99 -4.22
N LEU A 234 3.92 -31.11 -3.44
CA LEU A 234 5.37 -31.09 -3.29
C LEU A 234 5.81 -32.28 -2.42
N GLU A 235 6.98 -32.83 -2.73
CA GLU A 235 7.54 -33.96 -2.00
C GLU A 235 7.84 -33.57 -0.54
N PRO A 236 7.72 -34.48 0.45
CA PRO A 236 7.86 -34.16 1.88
C PRO A 236 9.19 -33.48 2.27
N SER A 237 10.24 -33.61 1.46
CA SER A 237 11.52 -32.93 1.69
C SER A 237 11.50 -31.42 1.41
N GLU A 238 10.53 -30.92 0.63
CA GLU A 238 10.41 -29.50 0.27
C GLU A 238 9.55 -28.71 1.27
N GLN A 239 8.72 -29.41 2.06
CA GLN A 239 7.90 -28.80 3.12
C GLN A 239 8.70 -28.43 4.37
N ALA A 240 9.85 -29.07 4.60
CA ALA A 240 10.65 -28.89 5.82
C ALA A 240 11.49 -27.60 5.83
N THR A 241 11.68 -26.93 4.69
CA THR A 241 12.51 -25.71 4.58
C THR A 241 11.70 -24.41 4.58
N LEU A 242 10.38 -24.47 4.80
CA LEU A 242 9.50 -23.30 4.80
C LEU A 242 9.53 -22.50 6.12
N TYR A 243 10.18 -23.01 7.16
CA TYR A 243 10.15 -22.43 8.51
C TYR A 243 11.52 -22.25 9.19
N ASP A 244 12.62 -22.42 8.47
CA ASP A 244 13.99 -22.13 8.96
C ASP A 244 14.60 -20.89 8.28
#